data_AF-A0A1I3U9N8-F1
#
_entry.id   AF-A0A1I3U9N8-F1
#
_cell.length_a   1.000
_cell.length_b   1.000
_cell.length_c   1.000
_cell.angle_alpha   90.00
_cell.angle_beta   90.00
_cell.angle_gamma   90.00
#
_symmetry.space_group_name_H-M   'P 1'
#
loop_
_entity.id
_entity.type
_entity.pdbx_description
1 polymer ?
#
loop_
_entity_poly.entity_id
_entity_poly.type
_entity_poly.pdbx_seq_one_letter_code
_entity_poly.pdbx_strand_id
1 'polypeptide(L)' 'MASFKAIVVMVFWTALVGYGLYSVGAQDNFRDPLWAVGIGLALLITHMVNMAIYFKVAGEKPFQWPGSVNS' A
#
# COMPACT_ATOMS: atom_id res chain seq x y z
N MET A 1 -13.47 10.28 11.08
CA MET A 1 -12.05 10.39 11.53
C MET A 1 -11.22 9.12 11.30
N ALA A 2 -11.81 7.93 11.11
CA ALA A 2 -11.06 6.70 10.84
C ALA A 2 -10.24 6.74 9.53
N SER A 3 -10.81 7.28 8.45
CA SER A 3 -10.14 7.37 7.14
C SER A 3 -8.87 8.25 7.18
N PHE A 4 -8.85 9.31 7.99
CA PHE A 4 -7.65 10.15 8.18
C PHE A 4 -6.52 9.37 8.87
N LYS A 5 -6.83 8.56 9.89
CA LYS A 5 -5.86 7.66 10.52
C LYS A 5 -5.31 6.64 9.52
N ALA A 6 -6.15 6.10 8.63
CA ALA A 6 -5.71 5.18 7.59
C ALA A 6 -4.68 5.84 6.66
N ILE A 7 -4.95 7.07 6.21
CA ILE A 7 -4.08 7.83 5.32
C ILE A 7 -2.73 8.12 5.99
N VAL A 8 -2.71 8.52 7.26
CA VAL A 8 -1.45 8.79 7.99
C VAL A 8 -0.60 7.52 8.08
N VAL A 9 -1.20 6.37 8.40
CA VAL A 9 -0.47 5.09 8.49
C VAL A 9 0.04 4.66 7.11
N MET A 10 -0.75 4.82 6.05
CA MET A 10 -0.31 4.52 4.68
C MET A 10 0.84 5.42 4.21
N VAL A 11 0.77 6.73 4.48
CA VAL A 11 1.86 7.66 4.14
C VAL A 11 3.14 7.28 4.88
N PHE A 12 3.03 6.94 6.17
CA PHE A 12 4.18 6.51 6.96
C PHE A 12 4.80 5.20 6.42
N TRP A 13 3.96 4.21 6.11
CA TRP A 13 4.39 2.95 5.51
C TRP A 13 5.07 3.16 4.15
N THR A 14 4.48 3.99 3.30
CA THR A 14 5.01 4.27 1.96
C THR A 14 6.34 5.04 2.03
N ALA A 15 6.47 5.97 2.98
CA ALA A 15 7.73 6.69 3.22
C ALA A 15 8.83 5.75 3.73
N LEU A 16 8.50 4.80 4.62
CA LEU A 16 9.45 3.82 5.14
C LEU A 16 9.96 2.89 4.04
N VAL A 17 9.06 2.40 3.19
CA VAL A 17 9.43 1.61 2.01
C VAL A 17 10.29 2.43 1.04
N GLY A 18 9.90 3.67 0.75
CA GLY A 18 10.67 4.57 -0.11
C GLY A 18 12.08 4.83 0.41
N TYR A 19 12.23 5.04 1.72
CA TYR A 19 13.54 5.16 2.37
C TYR A 19 14.35 3.86 2.26
N GLY A 20 13.71 2.70 2.46
CA GLY A 20 14.36 1.40 2.28
C GLY A 20 14.92 1.23 0.86
N LEU A 21 14.10 1.49 -0.16
CA LEU A 21 14.51 1.47 -1.57
C LEU A 21 15.65 2.45 -1.86
N TYR A 22 15.59 3.66 -1.31
CA TYR A 22 16.64 4.67 -1.46
C TYR A 22 17.96 4.21 -0.82
N SER A 23 17.91 3.66 0.39
CA SER A 23 19.09 3.19 1.14
C SER A 23 19.82 2.02 0.45
N VAL A 24 19.09 1.22 -0.31
CA VAL A 24 19.61 0.08 -1.07
C VAL A 24 20.17 0.49 -2.44
N GLY A 25 20.08 1.78 -2.81
CA GLY A 25 20.60 2.26 -4.10
C GLY A 25 19.77 1.77 -5.30
N ALA A 26 18.47 1.52 -5.09
CA ALA A 26 17.56 1.07 -6.14
C ALA A 26 17.54 2.02 -7.36
N GLN A 27 17.73 3.31 -7.10
CA GLN A 27 17.78 4.37 -8.12
C GLN A 27 19.05 4.35 -8.98
N ASP A 28 20.09 3.62 -8.60
CA ASP A 28 21.34 3.53 -9.37
C ASP A 28 21.35 2.28 -10.26
N ASN A 29 20.54 1.27 -9.89
CA ASN A 29 20.51 -0.05 -10.55
C ASN A 29 19.26 -0.30 -11.41
N PHE A 30 18.40 0.71 -11.63
CA PHE A 30 17.16 0.59 -12.40
C PHE A 30 17.34 0.11 -13.87
N ARG A 31 18.56 0.20 -14.40
CA ARG A 31 18.91 -0.30 -15.75
C ARG A 31 19.13 -1.81 -15.77
N ASP A 32 19.35 -2.44 -14.62
CA ASP A 32 19.41 -3.88 -14.49
C ASP A 32 17.97 -4.44 -14.42
N PRO A 33 17.58 -5.32 -15.35
CA PRO A 33 16.23 -5.91 -15.39
C PRO A 33 15.83 -6.59 -14.08
N LEU A 34 16.79 -7.23 -13.38
CA LEU A 34 16.52 -7.94 -12.13
C LEU A 34 16.17 -6.96 -11.01
N TRP A 35 16.87 -5.83 -10.95
CA TRP A 35 16.57 -4.74 -10.02
C TRP A 35 15.24 -4.07 -10.35
N ALA A 36 14.94 -3.84 -11.63
CA ALA A 36 13.66 -3.27 -12.05
C ALA A 36 12.48 -4.15 -11.61
N VAL A 37 12.59 -5.48 -11.78
CA VAL A 37 11.57 -6.43 -11.31
C VAL A 37 11.48 -6.44 -9.79
N GLY A 38 12.61 -6.42 -9.07
CA GLY A 38 12.64 -6.39 -7.60
C GLY A 38 11.97 -5.13 -7.02
N ILE A 39 12.27 -3.96 -7.59
CA ILE A 39 11.65 -2.67 -7.21
C ILE A 39 10.16 -2.70 -7.52
N GLY A 40 9.78 -3.17 -8.71
CA GLY A 40 8.37 -3.31 -9.10
C GLY A 40 7.59 -4.21 -8.15
N LEU A 41 8.16 -5.36 -7.77
CA LEU A 41 7.56 -6.29 -6.82
C LEU A 41 7.42 -5.65 -5.43
N ALA A 42 8.45 -4.96 -4.95
CA ALA A 42 8.41 -4.27 -3.66
C ALA A 42 7.32 -3.19 -3.61
N LEU A 43 7.18 -2.40 -4.68
CA LEU A 43 6.13 -1.39 -4.81
C LEU A 43 4.73 -2.03 -4.87
N LEU A 44 4.59 -3.16 -5.57
CA LEU A 44 3.32 -3.89 -5.68
C LEU A 44 2.89 -4.44 -4.30
N ILE A 45 3.81 -5.06 -3.56
CA ILE A 45 3.56 -5.55 -2.19
C ILE A 45 3.17 -4.36 -1.28
N THR A 46 3.89 -3.25 -1.38
CA THR A 46 3.60 -2.04 -0.60
C THR A 46 2.20 -1.52 -0.88
N HIS A 47 1.77 -1.53 -2.14
CA HIS A 47 0.42 -1.16 -2.53
C HIS A 47 -0.64 -2.12 -1.95
N MET A 48 -0.40 -3.44 -2.00
CA MET A 48 -1.29 -4.43 -1.38
C MET A 48 -1.43 -4.22 0.13
N VAL A 49 -0.34 -3.89 0.83
CA VAL A 49 -0.36 -3.56 2.27
C VAL A 49 -1.14 -2.27 2.53
N ASN A 50 -0.99 -1.24 1.70
CA ASN A 50 -1.82 -0.02 1.80
C ASN A 50 -3.31 -0.33 1.70
N MET A 51 -3.71 -1.22 0.77
CA MET A 51 -5.10 -1.69 0.68
C MET A 51 -5.53 -2.47 1.93
N ALA A 52 -4.68 -3.35 2.47
CA ALA A 52 -4.98 -4.07 3.71
C ALA A 52 -5.17 -3.12 4.91
N ILE A 53 -4.33 -2.08 5.03
CA ILE A 53 -4.47 -1.03 6.04
C ILE A 53 -5.77 -0.26 5.83
N TYR A 54 -6.09 0.09 4.58
CA TYR A 54 -7.35 0.75 4.24
C TYR A 54 -8.55 -0.08 4.67
N PHE A 55 -8.63 -1.36 4.29
CA PHE A 55 -9.73 -2.24 4.69
C PHE A 55 -9.82 -2.42 6.20
N LYS A 56 -8.69 -2.58 6.89
CA LYS A 56 -8.65 -2.73 8.35
C LYS A 56 -9.14 -1.49 9.10
N VAL A 57 -8.87 -0.30 8.57
CA VAL A 57 -9.24 0.97 9.22
C VAL A 57 -10.61 1.49 8.77
N ALA A 58 -10.97 1.31 7.50
CA ALA A 58 -12.29 1.69 6.98
C ALA A 58 -13.40 0.71 7.41
N GLY A 59 -13.04 -0.51 7.81
CA GLY A 59 -13.98 -1.59 8.10
C GLY A 59 -14.65 -2.13 6.83
N GLU A 60 -15.28 -3.30 6.92
CA GLU A 60 -15.93 -4.06 5.83
C GLU A 60 -17.15 -3.38 5.17
N LYS A 61 -17.10 -2.06 4.95
CA LYS A 61 -18.24 -1.24 4.51
C LYS A 61 -18.25 -0.75 3.06
N PRO A 62 -17.33 -1.09 2.13
CA PRO A 62 -17.53 -0.67 0.74
C PRO A 62 -18.41 -1.64 -0.07
N PHE A 63 -18.68 -2.86 0.42
CA PHE A 63 -19.44 -3.89 -0.31
C PHE A 63 -20.82 -4.20 0.28
N GLN A 64 -21.26 -3.49 1.33
CA GLN A 64 -22.67 -3.52 1.70
C GLN A 64 -23.45 -2.73 0.66
N TRP A 65 -23.94 -3.44 -0.36
CA TRP A 65 -24.98 -2.92 -1.23
C TRP A 65 -26.12 -2.40 -0.34
N PRO A 66 -26.68 -1.19 -0.56
CA PRO A 66 -27.74 -0.63 0.27
C PRO A 66 -29.05 -1.45 0.35
N GLY A 67 -29.08 -2.67 -0.18
CA GLY A 67 -30.26 -3.53 -0.32
C GLY A 67 -30.10 -4.96 0.18
N SER A 68 -29.04 -5.34 0.91
CA SER A 68 -28.93 -6.70 1.48
C SER A 68 -29.44 -6.80 2.92
N VAL A 69 -30.21 -5.81 3.40
CA VAL A 69 -30.96 -5.89 4.66
C VAL A 69 -32.43 -6.07 4.28
N ASN A 70 -32.88 -7.32 4.38
CA ASN A 70 -34.27 -7.84 4.32
C ASN A 70 -34.53 -8.79 3.13
N SER A 71 -34.18 -10.06 3.36
CA SER A 71 -34.95 -11.22 2.89
C SER A 71 -34.78 -12.34 3.89
#